data_AF-A0A6M0ARK1-F1
#
_entry.id   AF-A0A6M0ARK1-F1
#
_cell.length_a   1.000
_cell.length_b   1.000
_cell.length_c   1.000
_cell.angle_alpha   90.00
_cell.angle_beta   90.00
_cell.angle_gamma   90.00
#
_symmetry.space_group_name_H-M   'P 1'
#
loop_
_entity.id
_entity.type
_entity.pdbx_description
1 polymer ?
#
loop_
_entity_poly.entity_id
_entity_poly.type
_entity_poly.pdbx_seq_one_letter_code
_entity_poly.pdbx_strand_id
1 'polypeptide(L)' 'MTFKILSLDGGGMRGVISARILQEIEKTIKEKYGQELHEYFDLISGTSTGSILAAGIACNMTA' A
#
# COMPACT_ATOMS: atom_id res chain seq x y z
N MET A 1 -10.75 -16.86 8.58
CA MET A 1 -9.74 -15.80 8.40
C MET A 1 -10.20 -14.91 7.26
N THR A 2 -10.05 -13.59 7.40
CA THR A 2 -10.44 -12.62 6.36
C THR A 2 -9.23 -12.33 5.48
N PHE A 3 -9.35 -12.57 4.18
CA PHE A 3 -8.31 -12.25 3.19
C PHE A 3 -8.36 -10.75 2.86
N LYS A 4 -7.27 -10.02 3.08
CA LYS A 4 -7.20 -8.56 2.93
C LYS A 4 -6.51 -8.19 1.63
N ILE A 5 -7.17 -7.36 0.82
CA ILE A 5 -6.68 -6.92 -0.49
C ILE A 5 -6.50 -5.41 -0.47
N LEU A 6 -5.32 -4.95 -0.89
CA LEU A 6 -5.04 -3.55 -1.21
C LEU A 6 -5.04 -3.40 -2.74
N SER A 7 -5.89 -2.51 -3.27
CA SER A 7 -5.97 -2.20 -4.70
C SER A 7 -5.64 -0.73 -4.95
N LEU A 8 -4.69 -0.48 -5.85
CA LEU A 8 -4.16 0.85 -6.15
C LEU A 8 -4.43 1.23 -7.60
N ASP A 9 -5.25 2.27 -7.79
CA ASP A 9 -5.56 2.80 -9.12
C ASP A 9 -4.34 3.51 -9.74
N GLY A 10 -4.30 3.50 -11.06
CA GLY A 10 -3.40 4.36 -11.83
C GLY A 10 -3.79 5.83 -11.73
N GLY A 11 -2.80 6.72 -11.84
CA GLY A 11 -3.06 8.16 -11.73
C GLY A 11 -1.98 9.07 -12.31
N GLY A 12 -0.93 8.50 -12.92
CA GLY A 12 0.25 9.26 -13.33
C GLY A 12 0.82 10.03 -12.13
N MET A 13 1.05 11.32 -12.30
CA MET A 13 1.54 12.20 -11.24
C MET A 13 0.60 12.24 -10.01
N ARG A 14 -0.70 11.99 -10.17
CA ARG A 14 -1.65 11.97 -9.05
C ARG A 14 -1.45 10.79 -8.10
N GLY A 15 -0.63 9.80 -8.47
CA GLY A 15 -0.23 8.71 -7.56
C GLY A 15 0.41 9.20 -6.26
N VAL A 16 0.93 10.44 -6.22
CA VAL A 16 1.39 11.09 -4.99
C VAL A 16 0.28 11.18 -3.92
N ILE A 17 -0.98 11.35 -4.34
CA ILE A 17 -2.12 11.39 -3.42
C ILE A 17 -2.31 10.02 -2.78
N SER A 18 -2.29 8.94 -3.58
CA SER A 18 -2.37 7.57 -3.08
C SER A 18 -1.20 7.23 -2.15
N ALA A 19 0.02 7.67 -2.47
CA ALA A 19 1.18 7.48 -1.59
C ALA A 19 1.00 8.15 -0.22
N ARG A 20 0.49 9.40 -0.19
CA ARG A 20 0.22 10.10 1.08
C ARG A 20 -0.89 9.45 1.90
N ILE A 21 -1.91 8.91 1.25
CA ILE A 21 -2.95 8.13 1.94
C ILE A 21 -2.35 6.84 2.50
N LEU A 22 -1.53 6.14 1.73
CA LEU A 22 -0.85 4.91 2.17
C LEU A 22 0.06 5.16 3.38
N GLN A 23 0.74 6.30 3.45
CA GLN A 23 1.57 6.68 4.60
C GLN A 23 0.76 6.77 5.91
N GLU A 24 -0.42 7.38 5.88
CA GLU A 24 -1.30 7.47 7.06
C GLU A 24 -1.93 6.11 7.41
N ILE A 25 -2.26 5.30 6.40
CA ILE A 25 -2.73 3.92 6.59
C ILE A 25 -1.64 3.06 7.24
N GLU A 26 -0.41 3.10 6.73
CA GLU A 26 0.71 2.34 7.27
C GLU A 26 1.01 2.73 8.72
N LYS A 27 1.02 4.03 9.02
CA LYS A 27 1.15 4.52 10.40
C LYS A 27 0.07 3.91 11.31
N THR A 28 -1.19 3.95 10.88
CA THR A 28 -2.32 3.40 11.65
C THR A 28 -2.17 1.88 11.85
N ILE A 29 -1.73 1.16 10.82
CA ILE A 29 -1.50 -0.29 10.89
C ILE A 29 -0.36 -0.59 11.86
N LYS A 30 0.74 0.15 11.77
CA LYS A 30 1.91 -0.02 12.64
C LYS A 30 1.57 0.24 14.10
N GLU A 31 0.79 1.29 14.39
CA GLU A 31 0.33 1.60 15.75
C GLU A 31 -0.62 0.53 16.33
N LYS A 32 -1.50 -0.05 15.51
CA LYS A 32 -2.52 -1.01 15.99
C LYS A 32 -2.07 -2.46 15.99
N TYR A 33 -1.23 -2.83 15.04
CA TYR A 33 -0.89 -4.22 14.75
C TYR A 33 0.62 -4.49 14.77
N GLY A 34 1.46 -3.45 14.81
CA GLY A 34 2.92 -3.61 14.76
C GLY A 34 3.44 -4.11 13.41
N GLN A 35 2.64 -3.96 12.34
CA GLN A 35 2.92 -4.48 11.00
C GLN A 35 3.14 -3.34 10.00
N GLU A 36 3.85 -3.63 8.92
CA GLU A 36 3.93 -2.80 7.71
C GLU A 36 2.91 -3.23 6.65
N LEU A 37 2.75 -2.45 5.58
CA LEU A 37 1.74 -2.74 4.55
C LEU A 37 1.87 -4.15 3.94
N HIS A 38 3.11 -4.59 3.69
CA HIS A 38 3.40 -5.89 3.08
C HIS A 38 3.13 -7.08 4.01
N GLU A 39 3.08 -6.85 5.33
CA GLU A 39 2.76 -7.88 6.33
C GLU A 39 1.27 -7.92 6.67
N TYR A 40 0.57 -6.80 6.46
CA TYR A 40 -0.84 -6.65 6.83
C TYR A 40 -1.80 -7.14 5.74
N PHE A 41 -1.45 -6.97 4.46
CA PHE A 41 -2.28 -7.36 3.31
C PHE A 41 -1.79 -8.66 2.68
N ASP A 42 -2.73 -9.56 2.38
CA ASP A 42 -2.43 -10.86 1.74
C ASP A 42 -2.21 -10.71 0.23
N LEU A 43 -2.81 -9.67 -0.38
CA LEU A 43 -2.64 -9.34 -1.79
C LEU A 43 -2.58 -7.83 -1.96
N ILE A 44 -1.57 -7.37 -2.69
CA ILE A 44 -1.43 -5.98 -3.12
C ILE A 44 -1.45 -5.97 -4.65
N SER A 45 -2.36 -5.18 -5.22
CA SER A 45 -2.54 -5.05 -6.66
C SER A 45 -2.58 -3.59 -7.07
N GLY A 46 -2.17 -3.29 -8.29
CA GLY A 46 -2.32 -1.94 -8.83
C GLY A 46 -2.11 -1.87 -10.33
N THR A 47 -2.51 -0.76 -10.93
CA THR A 47 -2.36 -0.49 -12.37
C THR A 47 -1.54 0.77 -12.61
N SER A 48 -0.66 0.77 -13.62
CA SER A 48 0.18 1.94 -13.96
C SER A 48 0.96 2.47 -12.73
N THR A 49 0.80 3.73 -12.34
CA THR A 49 1.45 4.26 -11.11
C THR A 49 1.09 3.45 -9.86
N GLY A 50 -0.12 2.92 -9.77
CA GLY A 50 -0.53 2.02 -8.69
C GLY A 50 0.27 0.72 -8.66
N SER A 51 0.67 0.17 -9.82
CA SER A 51 1.53 -1.03 -9.86
C SER A 51 2.95 -0.73 -9.40
N ILE A 52 3.46 0.49 -9.65
CA ILE A 52 4.76 0.93 -9.14
C ILE A 52 4.72 1.02 -7.60
N LEU A 53 3.67 1.62 -7.04
CA LEU A 53 3.48 1.68 -5.59
C LEU A 53 3.34 0.27 -4.99
N ALA A 54 2.51 -0.59 -5.60
CA ALA A 54 2.36 -1.98 -5.18
C ALA A 54 3.69 -2.75 -5.19
N ALA A 55 4.50 -2.57 -6.24
CA ALA A 55 5.82 -3.17 -6.34
C ALA A 55 6.79 -2.63 -5.27
N GLY A 56 6.74 -1.33 -4.97
CA GLY A 56 7.52 -0.74 -3.87
C GLY A 56 7.21 -1.40 -2.54
N ILE A 57 5.91 -1.53 -2.22
CA ILE A 57 5.47 -2.21 -0.98
C ILE A 57 5.94 -3.67 -0.96
N ALA A 58 5.81 -4.39 -2.08
CA ALA A 58 6.25 -5.79 -2.19
C ALA A 58 7.79 -5.96 -2.05
N CYS A 59 8.56 -4.91 -2.34
CA CYS A 59 9.99 -4.83 -2.12
C CYS A 59 10.37 -4.31 -0.71
N ASN A 60 9.43 -4.33 0.23
CA ASN A 60 9.59 -3.85 1.61
C ASN A 60 9.96 -2.36 1.70
N MET A 61 9.46 -1.55 0.78
CA MET A 61 9.50 -0.09 0.91
C MET A 61 8.33 0.40 1.73
N THR A 62 8.59 1.26 2.70
CA THR A 62 7.56 1.96 3.49
C THR A 62 6.97 3.12 2.70
N ALA A 63 5.72 3.47 2.99
CA ALA A 63 4.97 4.53 2.32
C ALA A 63 5.34 5.96 2.77
#